data_AF-A0A378MUV5-F1
#
_entry.id   AF-A0A378MUV5-F1
#
_cell.length_a   1.000
_cell.length_b   1.000
_cell.length_c   1.000
_cell.angle_alpha   90.00
_cell.angle_beta   90.00
_cell.angle_gamma   90.00
#
_symmetry.space_group_name_H-M   'P 1'
#
loop_
_entity.id
_entity.type
_entity.pdbx_description
1 polymer ?
#
loop_
_entity_poly.entity_id
_entity_poly.type
_entity_poly.pdbx_seq_one_letter_code
_entity_poly.pdbx_strand_id
1 'polypeptide(L)'
;MFYLNNDNFKREPYRGYCPSHLEKLFTKPHLDIRGNGYYYPDNEYVVAWYESDFIFKSRKAQAHAKVKLVNLTCPKYTGKNSAEYLSVLYISVPLNYLHYFTIGSIWKGGVAKEQFALEEFYITVEAENQDGKREKPLNRFIR
;
A
#
# COMPACT_ATOMS: atom_id res chain seq x y z
N MET A 1 -5.79 -17.97 4.55
CA MET A 1 -4.89 -17.84 5.72
C MET A 1 -3.58 -17.26 5.19
N PHE A 2 -3.21 -16.05 5.59
CA PHE A 2 -1.96 -15.42 5.11
C PHE A 2 -0.79 -16.00 5.92
N TYR A 3 0.00 -16.85 5.29
CA TYR A 3 1.25 -17.36 5.86
C TYR A 3 2.41 -16.64 5.17
N LEU A 4 3.08 -15.76 5.90
CA LEU A 4 4.36 -15.22 5.50
C LEU A 4 5.40 -16.30 5.84
N ASN A 5 5.63 -17.22 4.92
CA ASN A 5 6.76 -18.14 5.05
C ASN A 5 8.04 -17.37 4.70
N ASN A 6 9.06 -17.41 5.57
CA ASN A 6 10.32 -16.69 5.37
C ASN A 6 11.04 -17.11 4.08
N ASP A 7 10.73 -18.30 3.55
CA ASP A 7 11.37 -18.85 2.36
C ASP A 7 10.79 -18.33 1.04
N ASN A 8 9.58 -17.74 1.04
CA ASN A 8 8.85 -17.42 -0.20
C ASN A 8 8.87 -15.94 -0.59
N PHE A 9 9.19 -15.02 0.34
CA PHE A 9 9.11 -13.57 0.08
C PHE A 9 10.45 -12.90 0.35
N LYS A 10 11.30 -12.87 -0.67
CA LYS A 10 12.56 -12.12 -0.62
C LYS A 10 12.27 -10.64 -0.38
N ARG A 11 12.90 -10.06 0.63
CA ARG A 11 12.85 -8.60 0.87
C ARG A 11 13.98 -7.92 0.12
N GLU A 12 13.72 -6.73 -0.39
CA GLU A 12 14.74 -5.86 -0.97
C GLU A 12 14.54 -4.41 -0.51
N PRO A 13 15.57 -3.56 -0.61
CA PRO A 13 15.43 -2.15 -0.29
C PRO A 13 14.31 -1.51 -1.11
N TYR A 14 13.50 -0.67 -0.46
CA TYR A 14 12.46 0.07 -1.16
C TYR A 14 13.11 1.00 -2.19
N ARG A 15 12.75 0.84 -3.47
CA ARG A 15 13.36 1.59 -4.58
C ARG A 15 12.60 2.89 -4.91
N GLY A 16 11.41 3.06 -4.36
CA GLY A 16 10.58 4.25 -4.56
C GLY A 16 11.00 5.44 -3.71
N TYR A 17 10.51 6.62 -4.06
CA TYR A 17 10.61 7.80 -3.20
C TYR A 17 9.47 7.79 -2.17
N CYS A 18 9.79 7.99 -0.89
CA CYS A 18 8.80 8.15 0.17
C CYS A 18 8.88 9.57 0.76
N PRO A 19 7.91 10.45 0.47
CA PRO A 19 7.85 11.77 1.10
C PRO A 19 7.70 11.67 2.63
N SER A 20 8.46 12.46 3.39
CA SER A 20 8.42 12.46 4.86
C SER A 20 7.05 12.81 5.46
N HIS A 21 6.25 13.62 4.75
CA HIS A 21 4.92 14.00 5.22
C HIS A 21 3.90 12.84 5.22
N LEU A 22 4.19 11.72 4.56
CA LEU A 22 3.33 10.53 4.57
C LEU A 22 3.30 9.83 5.93
N GLU A 23 4.33 10.01 6.77
CA GLU A 23 4.36 9.51 8.15
C GLU A 23 3.12 9.94 8.95
N LYS A 24 2.61 11.15 8.67
CA LYS A 24 1.42 11.71 9.33
C LYS A 24 0.14 10.90 9.06
N LEU A 25 0.11 10.10 8.00
CA LEU A 25 -1.01 9.20 7.69
C LEU A 25 -1.05 8.00 8.64
N PHE A 26 0.11 7.59 9.17
CA PHE A 26 0.22 6.49 10.13
C PHE A 26 0.00 6.94 11.57
N THR A 27 0.34 8.18 11.92
CA THR A 27 0.12 8.71 13.28
C THR A 27 -1.35 9.07 13.56
N LYS A 28 -2.18 9.18 12.53
CA LYS A 28 -3.63 9.39 12.63
C LYS A 28 -4.39 8.34 11.81
N PRO A 29 -4.28 7.05 12.17
CA PRO A 29 -5.04 6.03 11.48
C PRO A 29 -6.54 6.24 11.74
N HIS A 30 -7.34 5.99 10.72
CA HIS A 30 -8.78 6.18 10.79
C HIS A 30 -9.44 5.02 11.55
N LEU A 31 -9.47 5.10 12.89
CA LEU A 31 -10.02 4.06 13.77
C LEU A 31 -11.51 3.77 13.52
N ASP A 32 -12.21 4.68 12.86
CA ASP A 32 -13.59 4.53 12.40
C ASP A 32 -13.73 3.55 11.22
N ILE A 33 -12.64 3.19 10.55
CA ILE A 33 -12.65 2.17 9.50
C ILE A 33 -12.83 0.79 10.15
N ARG A 34 -13.87 0.07 9.73
CA ARG A 34 -14.17 -1.28 10.23
C ARG A 34 -12.97 -2.22 10.03
N GLY A 35 -12.59 -2.93 11.09
CA GLY A 35 -11.46 -3.86 11.07
C GLY A 35 -10.09 -3.19 11.18
N ASN A 36 -10.03 -1.89 11.46
CA ASN A 36 -8.78 -1.19 11.70
C ASN A 36 -8.25 -1.48 13.12
N GLY A 37 -7.02 -1.96 13.18
CA GLY A 37 -6.27 -2.15 14.43
C GLY A 37 -5.57 -0.87 14.88
N TYR A 38 -4.96 -0.95 16.06
CA TYR A 38 -4.07 0.10 16.55
C TYR A 38 -2.76 0.11 15.77
N TYR A 39 -2.29 1.31 15.45
CA TYR A 39 -0.95 1.50 14.89
C TYR A 39 0.09 1.51 16.01
N TYR A 40 1.11 0.67 15.85
CA TYR A 40 2.32 0.65 16.66
C TYR A 40 3.52 1.01 15.78
N PRO A 41 4.22 2.14 16.05
CA PRO A 41 5.31 2.63 15.19
C PRO A 41 6.49 1.68 15.03
N ASP A 42 6.75 0.84 16.03
CA ASP A 42 7.87 -0.11 16.03
C ASP A 42 7.63 -1.35 15.16
N ASN A 43 6.37 -1.59 14.79
CA ASN A 43 5.98 -2.71 13.95
C ASN A 43 6.19 -2.39 12.46
N GLU A 44 6.44 -3.44 11.70
CA GLU A 44 6.47 -3.41 10.25
C GLU A 44 5.08 -3.71 9.69
N TYR A 45 4.69 -2.98 8.65
CA TYR A 45 3.41 -3.18 7.97
C TYR A 45 3.65 -3.27 6.46
N VAL A 46 3.12 -4.31 5.83
CA VAL A 46 3.13 -4.42 4.36
C VAL A 46 1.83 -3.89 3.79
N VAL A 47 1.90 -3.10 2.72
CA VAL A 47 0.71 -2.75 1.93
C VAL A 47 0.22 -3.99 1.20
N ALA A 48 -0.98 -4.45 1.54
CA ALA A 48 -1.56 -5.67 0.99
C ALA A 48 -2.58 -5.39 -0.12
N TRP A 49 -3.35 -4.31 -0.01
CA TRP A 49 -4.45 -4.03 -0.94
C TRP A 49 -4.94 -2.58 -0.87
N TYR A 50 -5.69 -2.15 -1.89
CA TYR A 50 -6.50 -0.93 -1.89
C TYR A 50 -7.97 -1.31 -1.97
N GLU A 51 -8.76 -0.89 -1.00
CA GLU A 51 -10.19 -1.15 -1.04
C GLU A 51 -10.87 -0.27 -2.11
N SER A 52 -11.91 -0.80 -2.76
CA SER A 52 -12.61 -0.13 -3.85
C SER A 52 -13.56 0.99 -3.37
N ASP A 53 -13.89 1.02 -2.08
CA ASP A 53 -14.73 2.03 -1.47
C ASP A 53 -13.92 3.30 -1.13
N PHE A 54 -14.11 4.34 -1.93
CA PHE A 54 -13.46 5.64 -1.71
C PHE A 54 -14.12 6.44 -0.59
N ILE A 55 -13.30 7.08 0.23
CA ILE A 55 -13.72 8.01 1.27
C ILE A 55 -13.70 9.43 0.68
N PHE A 56 -14.87 10.06 0.58
CA PHE A 56 -14.99 11.43 0.06
C PHE A 56 -15.00 12.44 1.21
N LYS A 57 -13.97 13.29 1.27
CA LYS A 57 -13.94 14.41 2.25
C LYS A 57 -14.61 15.63 1.63
N SER A 58 -15.86 15.89 2.02
CA SER A 58 -16.74 16.93 1.46
C SER A 58 -16.11 18.33 1.39
N ARG A 59 -15.25 18.68 2.36
CA ARG A 59 -14.62 20.02 2.44
C ARG A 59 -13.49 20.27 1.45
N LYS A 60 -12.96 19.24 0.77
CA LYS A 60 -11.77 19.38 -0.08
C LYS A 60 -11.90 18.78 -1.48
N ALA A 61 -13.08 18.27 -1.85
CA ALA A 61 -13.29 17.53 -3.11
C ALA A 61 -12.19 16.50 -3.41
N GLN A 62 -11.60 15.91 -2.37
CA GLN A 62 -10.49 14.98 -2.48
C GLN A 62 -11.01 13.60 -2.10
N ALA A 63 -10.93 12.67 -3.06
CA ALA A 63 -11.18 11.26 -2.82
C ALA A 63 -9.95 10.61 -2.18
N HIS A 64 -10.20 9.80 -1.17
CA HIS A 64 -9.18 9.04 -0.45
C HIS A 64 -9.44 7.56 -0.67
N ALA A 65 -8.39 6.79 -0.93
CA ALA A 65 -8.43 5.34 -0.94
C ALA A 65 -8.16 4.81 0.46
N LYS A 66 -8.85 3.73 0.82
CA LYS A 66 -8.55 2.96 2.02
C LYS A 66 -7.46 1.96 1.68
N VAL A 67 -6.27 2.16 2.25
CA VAL A 67 -5.12 1.28 2.05
C VAL A 67 -5.07 0.29 3.20
N LYS A 68 -5.05 -0.99 2.86
CA LYS A 68 -4.95 -2.10 3.80
C LYS A 68 -3.50 -2.47 4.00
N LEU A 69 -3.04 -2.42 5.25
CA LEU A 69 -1.72 -2.87 5.64
C LEU A 69 -1.82 -4.04 6.62
N VAL A 70 -0.98 -5.05 6.43
CA VAL A 70 -0.88 -6.20 7.32
C VAL A 70 0.36 -6.05 8.20
N ASN A 71 0.20 -6.22 9.51
CA ASN A 71 1.32 -6.19 10.44
C ASN A 71 2.22 -7.42 10.22
N LEU A 72 3.49 -7.21 9.90
CA LEU A 72 4.48 -8.27 9.73
C LEU A 72 5.10 -8.71 11.05
N THR A 73 5.20 -7.80 12.03
CA THR A 73 5.82 -8.07 13.34
C THR A 73 4.92 -8.91 14.23
N CYS A 74 3.65 -8.54 14.30
CA CYS A 74 2.61 -9.25 15.06
C CYS A 74 1.42 -9.54 14.13
N PRO A 75 1.52 -10.53 13.23
CA PRO A 75 0.55 -10.74 12.16
C PRO A 75 -0.80 -11.25 12.62
N LYS A 76 -0.87 -11.79 13.84
CA LYS A 76 -2.06 -12.42 14.40
C LYS A 76 -2.32 -11.89 15.80
N TYR A 77 -3.60 -11.81 16.17
CA TYR A 77 -4.03 -11.54 17.54
C TYR A 77 -5.24 -12.40 17.89
N THR A 78 -5.38 -12.71 19.18
CA THR A 78 -6.52 -13.45 19.71
C THR A 78 -7.62 -12.48 20.12
N GLY A 79 -8.81 -12.61 19.51
CA GLY A 79 -9.98 -11.82 19.86
C GLY A 79 -10.64 -12.26 21.16
N LYS A 80 -11.66 -11.50 21.61
CA LYS A 80 -12.41 -11.79 22.85
C LYS A 80 -13.15 -13.14 22.83
N ASN A 81 -13.38 -13.71 21.65
CA ASN A 81 -14.00 -15.01 21.43
C ASN A 81 -12.97 -16.15 21.28
N SER A 82 -11.71 -15.93 21.65
CA SER A 82 -10.60 -16.88 21.48
C SER A 82 -10.29 -17.25 20.03
N ALA A 83 -10.90 -16.58 19.04
CA ALA A 83 -10.57 -16.78 17.64
C ALA A 83 -9.32 -15.97 17.27
N GLU A 84 -8.54 -16.50 16.34
CA GLU A 84 -7.36 -15.86 15.79
C GLU A 84 -7.74 -14.95 14.61
N TYR A 85 -7.26 -13.72 14.63
CA TYR A 85 -7.52 -12.70 13.61
C TYR A 85 -6.21 -12.16 13.05
N LEU A 86 -6.25 -11.71 11.79
CA LEU A 86 -5.15 -10.98 11.18
C LEU A 86 -5.06 -9.57 11.76
N SER A 87 -3.85 -9.18 12.14
CA SER A 87 -3.53 -7.83 12.59
C SER A 87 -3.40 -6.91 11.36
N VAL A 88 -4.44 -6.11 11.14
CA VAL A 88 -4.59 -5.23 9.97
C VAL A 88 -4.69 -3.79 10.42
N LEU A 89 -4.01 -2.91 9.70
CA LEU A 89 -4.11 -1.46 9.81
C LEU A 89 -4.71 -0.92 8.52
N TYR A 90 -5.72 -0.05 8.64
CA TYR A 90 -6.25 0.71 7.52
C TYR A 90 -5.89 2.20 7.68
N ILE A 91 -5.40 2.78 6.61
CA ILE A 91 -5.15 4.23 6.51
C ILE A 91 -5.94 4.82 5.35
N SER A 92 -6.28 6.10 5.47
CA SER A 92 -6.93 6.87 4.41
C SER A 92 -5.87 7.65 3.66
N VAL A 93 -5.61 7.30 2.40
CA VAL A 93 -4.60 7.94 1.57
C VAL A 93 -5.27 8.77 0.48
N PRO A 94 -4.95 10.06 0.32
CA PRO A 94 -5.37 10.82 -0.85
C PRO A 94 -5.00 10.11 -2.15
N LEU A 95 -5.90 10.06 -3.14
CA LEU A 95 -5.63 9.34 -4.40
C LEU A 95 -4.32 9.78 -5.07
N ASN A 96 -3.98 11.07 -5.00
CA ASN A 96 -2.76 11.63 -5.56
C ASN A 96 -1.47 11.19 -4.85
N TYR A 97 -1.56 10.46 -3.73
CA TYR A 97 -0.44 9.87 -3.00
C TYR A 97 -0.46 8.34 -3.04
N LEU A 98 -1.46 7.72 -3.68
CA LEU A 98 -1.63 6.26 -3.67
C LEU A 98 -0.44 5.53 -4.30
N HIS A 99 0.20 6.12 -5.32
CA HIS A 99 1.37 5.58 -5.99
C HIS A 99 2.61 5.43 -5.08
N TYR A 100 2.64 6.11 -3.93
CA TYR A 100 3.69 5.90 -2.94
C TYR A 100 3.48 4.62 -2.12
N PHE A 101 2.25 4.12 -2.03
CA PHE A 101 1.88 2.95 -1.23
C PHE A 101 1.80 1.71 -2.11
N THR A 102 2.86 1.34 -2.82
CA THR A 102 2.84 0.18 -3.73
C THR A 102 2.52 -1.11 -2.98
N ILE A 103 1.72 -1.99 -3.58
CA ILE A 103 1.45 -3.32 -3.01
C ILE A 103 2.78 -4.05 -2.81
N GLY A 104 3.00 -4.62 -1.63
CA GLY A 104 4.24 -5.27 -1.25
C GLY A 104 5.28 -4.35 -0.60
N SER A 105 5.08 -3.02 -0.58
CA SER A 105 5.95 -2.10 0.16
C SER A 105 5.80 -2.29 1.68
N ILE A 106 6.94 -2.25 2.39
CA ILE A 106 7.03 -2.49 3.83
C ILE A 106 7.39 -1.17 4.53
N TRP A 107 6.52 -0.81 5.47
CA TRP A 107 6.53 0.46 6.18
C TRP A 107 6.79 0.25 7.67
N LYS A 108 7.66 1.08 8.25
CA LYS A 108 7.92 1.13 9.69
C LYS A 108 8.04 2.58 10.12
N GLY A 109 7.37 2.97 11.21
CA GLY A 109 7.35 4.36 11.64
C GLY A 109 6.82 5.31 10.57
N GLY A 110 5.92 4.85 9.68
CA GLY A 110 5.38 5.65 8.57
C GLY A 110 6.37 5.95 7.44
N VAL A 111 7.49 5.22 7.36
CA VAL A 111 8.48 5.32 6.29
C VAL A 111 8.61 3.98 5.58
N ALA A 112 8.55 3.98 4.24
CA ALA A 112 8.85 2.80 3.43
C ALA A 112 10.36 2.52 3.45
N LYS A 113 10.74 1.32 3.91
CA LYS A 113 12.16 0.92 4.02
C LYS A 113 12.51 -0.24 3.09
N GLU A 114 11.59 -1.19 2.98
CA GLU A 114 11.78 -2.41 2.20
C GLU A 114 10.55 -2.63 1.31
N GLN A 115 10.65 -3.59 0.40
CA GLN A 115 9.53 -4.17 -0.31
C GLN A 115 9.77 -5.66 -0.52
N PHE A 116 8.70 -6.41 -0.72
CA PHE A 116 8.84 -7.75 -1.26
C PHE A 116 9.27 -7.68 -2.73
N ALA A 117 10.29 -8.46 -3.08
CA ALA A 117 10.67 -8.68 -4.46
C ALA A 117 9.49 -9.38 -5.15
N LEU A 118 8.87 -8.68 -6.09
CA LEU A 118 7.84 -9.22 -6.95
C LEU A 118 8.50 -9.70 -8.25
N GLU A 119 7.96 -10.76 -8.85
CA GLU A 119 8.34 -11.08 -10.22
C GLU A 119 7.94 -9.92 -11.12
N GLU A 120 8.92 -9.26 -11.73
CA GLU A 120 8.70 -8.18 -12.67
C GLU A 120 8.02 -8.76 -13.92
N PHE A 121 6.86 -8.23 -14.30
CA PHE A 121 6.20 -8.58 -15.55
C PHE A 121 6.17 -7.35 -16.46
N TYR A 122 6.55 -7.55 -17.73
CA TYR A 122 6.51 -6.51 -18.74
C TYR A 122 5.11 -6.42 -19.32
N ILE A 123 4.37 -5.37 -18.95
CA ILE A 123 3.14 -5.00 -19.67
C ILE A 123 3.57 -4.23 -20.91
N THR A 124 3.30 -4.79 -22.07
CA THR A 124 3.46 -4.09 -23.34
C THR A 124 2.09 -3.53 -23.69
N VAL A 125 1.92 -2.22 -23.59
CA VAL A 125 0.71 -1.57 -24.08
C VAL A 125 0.91 -1.35 -25.56
N GLU A 126 0.31 -2.22 -26.38
CA GLU A 126 0.15 -1.91 -27.79
C GLU A 126 -0.72 -0.66 -27.87
N ALA A 127 -0.26 0.35 -28.60
CA ALA A 127 -1.09 1.50 -28.89
C ALA A 127 -2.34 0.94 -29.59
N GLU A 128 -3.52 1.07 -28.96
CA GLU A 128 -4.76 0.97 -29.70
C GLU A 128 -4.61 1.87 -30.91
N ASN A 129 -4.90 1.33 -32.10
CA ASN A 129 -4.88 2.08 -33.36
C ASN A 129 -5.83 3.28 -33.20
N GLN A 130 -5.30 4.38 -32.68
CA GLN A 130 -5.89 5.68 -32.83
C GLN A 130 -5.69 6.00 -34.30
N ASP A 131 -6.75 5.81 -35.08
CA ASP A 131 -6.87 6.30 -36.43
C ASP A 131 -6.33 7.73 -36.49
N GLY A 132 -5.17 7.89 -37.12
CA GLY A 132 -4.56 9.20 -37.35
C GLY A 132 -3.08 9.25 -36.99
N LYS A 133 -2.25 8.80 -37.93
CA LYS A 133 -0.82 9.13 -38.12
C LYS A 133 -0.28 10.21 -37.16
N ARG A 134 0.46 9.80 -36.14
CA ARG A 134 1.50 10.64 -35.53
C ARG A 134 2.76 9.82 -35.30
N GLU A 135 3.86 10.33 -35.84
CA GLU A 135 5.19 9.74 -35.76
C GLU A 135 5.66 9.56 -34.32
N LYS A 136 6.49 8.53 -34.12
CA LYS A 136 7.02 8.08 -32.83
C LYS A 136 7.60 9.23 -31.99
N PRO A 137 7.31 9.26 -30.69
CA PRO A 137 8.31 9.60 -29.70
C PRO A 137 8.74 8.33 -28.96
N LEU A 138 10.04 8.08 -29.00
CA LEU A 138 10.73 7.08 -28.18
C LEU A 138 10.71 7.57 -26.72
N ASN A 139 9.59 7.39 -26.01
CA ASN A 139 9.50 7.80 -24.61
C ASN A 139 9.73 6.61 -23.67
N ARG A 140 10.99 6.50 -23.28
CA ARG A 140 11.50 5.67 -22.20
C ARG A 140 11.00 6.26 -20.87
N PHE A 141 9.89 5.76 -20.34
CA PHE A 141 9.50 6.08 -18.96
C PHE A 141 10.18 5.10 -18.01
N ILE A 142 11.15 5.61 -17.26
CA ILE A 142 11.71 4.96 -16.07
C ILE A 142 11.14 5.71 -14.87
N ARG A 143 10.34 5.01 -14.06
CA ARG A 143 10.41 4.87 -12.59
C ARG A 143 9.04 4.54 -12.02
#